data_AF-A0A7K0SP69-F1
#
_entry.id   AF-A0A7K0SP69-F1
#
_cell.length_a   1.000
_cell.length_b   1.000
_cell.length_c   1.000
_cell.angle_alpha   90.00
_cell.angle_beta   90.00
_cell.angle_gamma   90.00
#
_symmetry.space_group_name_H-M   'P 1'
#
loop_
_entity.id
_entity.type
_entity.pdbx_description
1 polymer ?
#
loop_
_entity_poly.entity_id
_entity_poly.type
_entity_poly.pdbx_seq_one_letter_code
_entity_poly.pdbx_strand_id
1 'polypeptide(L)'
;MSDGPLIVQSDKTLLLDIDHPLSTECRRAIAPFAELEKSPEHIHTYRLTSLGLWNARAAGHDAEKVIDVLIKYSRFAIPHALLLDVAETMGRYGRLRLESDPIHGLILISTDPAVLQEVVRGKKVAPLLGARIDNETIAVHPSQRGHLKQALLRLGWPAEDFAGYVDGQAHEISLLEDGWNMREYQKLAAEGFWHGGSGVVVLPCGAGKTIVGAAAMAHAKATTLILVTNTVAARQWRDELLRRTNLNEDEIGEYSGAKKEIRPVTIATYQVMTTKKKGVFAHLDLFDGHDWGLIIYDEVHLLPAPIF
;
A
#
# COMPACT_ATOMS: atom_id res chain seq x y z
N MET A 1 15.50 -13.10 33.70
CA MET A 1 15.79 -13.41 32.29
C MET A 1 14.62 -14.19 31.76
N SER A 2 13.95 -13.69 30.73
CA SER A 2 12.84 -14.35 30.06
C SER A 2 13.39 -15.45 29.14
N ASP A 3 12.81 -16.64 29.21
CA ASP A 3 13.11 -17.76 28.30
C ASP A 3 12.33 -17.56 26.99
N GLY A 4 12.76 -16.53 26.24
CA GLY A 4 12.09 -16.07 25.04
C GLY A 4 12.68 -16.68 23.75
N PRO A 5 11.87 -16.82 22.68
CA PRO A 5 12.33 -17.31 21.38
C PRO A 5 13.12 -16.27 20.57
N LEU A 6 13.14 -14.99 20.99
CA LEU A 6 13.64 -13.88 20.18
C LEU A 6 14.97 -13.34 20.71
N ILE A 7 15.93 -13.10 19.84
CA ILE A 7 17.14 -12.31 20.15
C ILE A 7 17.02 -10.98 19.44
N VAL A 8 16.98 -9.89 20.21
CA VAL A 8 16.84 -8.52 19.71
C VAL A 8 18.22 -7.86 19.70
N GLN A 9 18.71 -7.48 18.52
CA GLN A 9 20.02 -6.85 18.35
C GLN A 9 19.92 -5.32 18.24
N SER A 10 20.99 -4.61 18.61
CA SER A 10 21.04 -3.14 18.57
C SER A 10 20.92 -2.56 17.16
N ASP A 11 21.22 -3.35 16.13
CA ASP A 11 21.13 -2.96 14.72
C ASP A 11 19.74 -3.22 14.11
N LYS A 12 18.71 -3.40 14.95
CA LYS A 12 17.32 -3.68 14.56
C LYS A 12 17.09 -5.08 13.99
N THR A 13 18.07 -5.98 14.04
CA THR A 13 17.87 -7.40 13.68
C THR A 13 17.12 -8.14 14.79
N LEU A 14 16.15 -8.96 14.42
CA LEU A 14 15.48 -9.91 15.30
C LEU A 14 15.76 -11.34 14.82
N LEU A 15 16.33 -12.17 15.69
CA LEU A 15 16.59 -13.58 15.39
C LEU A 15 15.59 -14.41 16.15
N LEU A 16 14.68 -15.07 15.43
CA LEU A 16 13.63 -15.90 15.99
C LEU A 16 14.03 -17.37 15.90
N ASP A 17 14.15 -18.00 17.06
CA ASP A 17 14.33 -19.44 17.21
C ASP A 17 13.01 -20.18 16.92
N ILE A 18 13.00 -20.97 15.84
CA ILE A 18 11.78 -21.66 15.37
C ILE A 18 11.47 -22.90 16.21
N ASP A 19 12.50 -23.53 16.77
CA ASP A 19 12.36 -24.75 17.57
C ASP A 19 11.79 -24.46 18.97
N HIS A 20 11.77 -23.20 19.38
CA HIS A 20 11.21 -22.77 20.66
C HIS A 20 9.67 -22.88 20.69
N PRO A 21 9.04 -23.37 21.78
CA PRO A 21 7.58 -23.56 21.86
C PRO A 21 6.74 -22.30 21.58
N LEU A 22 7.27 -21.11 21.94
CA LEU A 22 6.62 -19.82 21.71
C LEU A 22 6.90 -19.21 20.32
N SER A 23 7.60 -19.90 19.42
CA SER A 23 8.05 -19.34 18.14
C SER A 23 6.89 -18.87 17.25
N THR A 24 5.80 -19.63 17.20
CA THR A 24 4.60 -19.31 16.39
C THR A 24 3.86 -18.09 16.95
N GLU A 25 3.72 -17.99 18.26
CA GLU A 25 3.10 -16.83 18.92
C GLU A 25 3.97 -15.58 18.73
N CYS A 26 5.28 -15.70 18.95
CA CYS A 26 6.23 -14.61 18.74
C CYS A 26 6.23 -14.13 17.28
N ARG A 27 6.21 -15.05 16.31
CA ARG A 27 6.15 -14.73 14.88
C ARG A 27 4.92 -13.87 14.55
N ARG A 28 3.75 -14.26 15.07
CA ARG A 28 2.50 -13.48 14.89
C ARG A 28 2.58 -12.12 15.58
N ALA A 29 3.21 -12.05 16.75
CA ALA A 29 3.30 -10.82 17.53
C ALA A 29 4.23 -9.77 16.90
N ILE A 30 5.32 -10.18 16.23
CA ILE A 30 6.26 -9.26 15.57
C ILE A 30 5.86 -8.90 14.12
N ALA A 31 5.00 -9.71 13.50
CA ALA A 31 4.58 -9.53 12.10
C ALA A 31 4.06 -8.11 11.75
N PRO A 32 3.35 -7.37 12.64
CA PRO A 32 2.88 -6.03 12.31
C PRO A 32 3.99 -5.00 12.09
N PHE A 33 5.18 -5.20 12.66
CA PHE A 33 6.23 -4.18 12.70
C PHE A 33 7.63 -4.67 12.30
N ALA A 34 7.79 -5.96 12.00
CA ALA A 34 9.05 -6.56 11.59
C ALA A 34 8.92 -7.27 10.23
N GLU A 35 9.88 -7.05 9.34
CA GLU A 35 9.93 -7.64 8.01
C GLU A 35 10.82 -8.88 8.01
N LEU A 36 10.39 -9.96 7.35
CA LEU A 36 11.19 -11.18 7.21
C LEU A 36 12.32 -10.96 6.19
N GLU A 37 13.58 -11.09 6.61
CA GLU A 37 14.74 -11.04 5.72
C GLU A 37 15.15 -12.45 5.25
N LYS A 38 15.18 -13.43 6.17
CA LYS A 38 15.64 -14.80 5.88
C LYS A 38 14.89 -15.82 6.73
N SER A 39 14.61 -16.99 6.15
CA SER A 39 13.90 -18.10 6.83
C SER A 39 14.62 -19.45 6.64
N PRO A 40 15.84 -19.63 7.18
CA PRO A 40 16.48 -20.94 7.26
C PRO A 40 15.81 -21.82 8.32
N GLU A 41 16.20 -23.09 8.39
CA GLU A 41 15.52 -24.14 9.17
C GLU A 41 15.28 -23.81 10.65
N HIS A 42 16.31 -23.31 11.35
CA HIS A 42 16.25 -23.12 12.81
C HIS A 42 16.05 -21.67 13.26
N ILE A 43 16.65 -20.69 12.57
CA ILE A 43 16.66 -19.28 13.00
C ILE A 43 16.15 -18.37 11.90
N HIS A 44 14.93 -17.86 12.03
CA HIS A 44 14.44 -16.83 11.11
C HIS A 44 15.02 -15.45 11.47
N THR A 45 15.41 -14.68 10.45
CA THR A 45 15.91 -13.31 10.61
C THR A 45 14.83 -12.33 10.16
N TYR A 46 14.43 -11.44 11.06
CA TYR A 46 13.56 -10.31 10.78
C TYR A 46 14.31 -9.00 11.02
N ARG A 47 13.78 -7.90 10.48
CA ARG A 47 14.29 -6.54 10.66
C ARG A 47 13.18 -5.62 11.14
N LEU A 48 13.46 -4.82 12.18
CA LEU A 48 12.63 -3.66 12.48
C LEU A 48 12.95 -2.56 11.47
N THR A 49 11.96 -2.18 10.66
CA THR A 49 12.07 -1.09 9.69
C THR A 49 11.26 0.11 10.17
N SER A 50 11.68 1.33 9.84
CA SER A 50 10.88 2.52 10.16
C SER A 50 9.50 2.45 9.52
N LEU A 51 9.41 1.94 8.29
CA LEU A 51 8.13 1.70 7.60
C LEU A 51 7.25 0.69 8.35
N GLY A 52 7.81 -0.45 8.78
CA GLY A 52 7.08 -1.44 9.57
C GLY A 52 6.54 -0.85 10.88
N LEU A 53 7.35 -0.09 11.61
CA LEU A 53 6.94 0.60 12.83
C LEU A 53 5.82 1.63 12.59
N TRP A 54 5.91 2.41 11.51
CA TRP A 54 4.86 3.37 11.13
C TRP A 54 3.58 2.68 10.65
N ASN A 55 3.69 1.58 9.91
CA ASN A 55 2.53 0.77 9.49
C ASN A 55 1.83 0.16 10.71
N ALA A 56 2.59 -0.34 11.68
CA ALA A 56 2.03 -0.83 12.94
C ALA A 56 1.28 0.30 13.67
N ARG A 57 1.85 1.51 13.68
CA ARG A 57 1.18 2.69 14.28
C ARG A 57 -0.11 3.06 13.58
N ALA A 58 -0.12 3.04 12.25
CA ALA A 58 -1.30 3.24 11.42
C ALA A 58 -2.39 2.19 11.70
N ALA A 59 -1.98 0.94 11.95
CA ALA A 59 -2.86 -0.17 12.31
C ALA A 59 -3.28 -0.18 13.80
N GLY A 60 -2.96 0.88 14.57
CA GLY A 60 -3.41 1.03 15.95
C GLY A 60 -2.49 0.41 17.01
N HIS A 61 -1.26 0.00 16.67
CA HIS A 61 -0.26 -0.41 17.65
C HIS A 61 0.55 0.80 18.11
N ASP A 62 0.56 1.11 19.41
CA ASP A 62 1.45 2.13 19.96
C ASP A 62 2.86 1.58 20.24
N ALA A 63 3.78 2.49 20.56
CA ALA A 63 5.16 2.14 20.85
C ALA A 63 5.29 1.25 22.09
N GLU A 64 4.46 1.47 23.11
CA GLU A 64 4.45 0.67 24.34
C GLU A 64 4.15 -0.79 24.03
N LYS A 65 3.10 -1.07 23.25
CA LYS A 65 2.75 -2.43 22.84
C LYS A 65 3.83 -3.11 22.01
N VAL A 66 4.51 -2.39 21.12
CA VAL A 66 5.63 -2.94 20.34
C VAL A 66 6.80 -3.28 21.26
N ILE A 67 7.16 -2.37 22.17
CA ILE A 67 8.22 -2.56 23.16
C ILE A 67 7.90 -3.74 24.08
N ASP A 68 6.66 -3.84 24.56
CA ASP A 68 6.20 -4.95 25.41
C ASP A 68 6.31 -6.29 24.69
N VAL A 69 5.95 -6.37 23.41
CA VAL A 69 6.14 -7.58 22.61
C VAL A 69 7.62 -7.95 22.52
N LEU A 70 8.49 -6.98 22.22
CA LEU A 70 9.92 -7.24 22.13
C LEU A 70 10.46 -7.74 23.49
N ILE A 71 10.11 -7.08 24.60
CA ILE A 71 10.54 -7.47 25.95
C ILE A 71 10.00 -8.86 26.32
N LYS A 72 8.72 -9.13 26.07
CA LYS A 72 8.05 -10.39 26.40
C LYS A 72 8.76 -11.59 25.77
N TYR A 73 9.14 -11.49 24.49
CA TYR A 73 9.73 -12.61 23.76
C TYR A 73 11.25 -12.59 23.70
N SER A 74 11.92 -11.54 24.19
CA SER A 74 13.37 -11.48 24.15
C SER A 74 13.99 -12.50 25.12
N ARG A 75 14.97 -13.25 24.64
CA ARG A 75 15.85 -14.13 25.41
C ARG A 75 16.82 -13.34 26.29
N PHE A 76 17.25 -12.18 25.81
CA PHE A 76 18.25 -11.33 26.46
C PHE A 76 17.69 -9.93 26.77
N ALA A 77 18.38 -9.18 27.62
CA ALA A 77 18.02 -7.78 27.84
C ALA A 77 18.17 -6.98 26.53
N ILE A 78 17.17 -6.16 26.22
CA ILE A 78 17.16 -5.32 25.02
C ILE A 78 17.96 -4.04 25.30
N PRO A 79 18.84 -3.60 24.38
CA PRO A 79 19.53 -2.32 24.52
C PRO A 79 18.54 -1.15 24.67
N HIS A 80 18.69 -0.33 25.71
CA HIS A 80 17.79 0.80 25.96
C HIS A 80 17.73 1.79 24.78
N ALA A 81 18.86 2.00 24.10
CA ALA A 81 18.91 2.83 22.89
C ALA A 81 17.95 2.36 21.78
N LEU A 82 17.74 1.05 21.63
CA LEU A 82 16.79 0.52 20.65
C LEU A 82 15.33 0.80 21.06
N LEU A 83 15.02 0.69 22.36
CA LEU A 83 13.67 0.99 22.86
C LEU A 83 13.33 2.48 22.66
N LEU A 84 14.30 3.37 22.90
CA LEU A 84 14.15 4.80 22.63
C LEU A 84 13.97 5.07 21.13
N ASP A 85 14.77 4.43 20.26
CA ASP A 85 14.64 4.58 18.81
C ASP A 85 13.28 4.10 18.28
N VAL A 86 12.73 2.99 18.81
CA VAL A 86 11.38 2.52 18.47
C VAL A 86 10.33 3.56 18.88
N ALA A 87 10.39 4.06 20.12
CA ALA A 87 9.46 5.05 20.63
C ALA A 87 9.53 6.36 19.84
N GLU A 88 10.74 6.86 19.57
CA GLU A 88 10.95 8.07 18.79
C GLU A 88 10.42 7.90 17.36
N THR A 89 10.79 6.81 16.69
CA THR A 89 10.36 6.51 15.32
C THR A 89 8.85 6.48 15.23
N MET A 90 8.16 5.71 16.09
CA MET A 90 6.70 5.62 16.07
C MET A 90 6.03 6.95 16.45
N GLY A 91 6.65 7.76 17.32
CA GLY A 91 6.17 9.09 17.71
C GLY A 91 6.26 10.16 16.61
N ARG A 92 6.87 9.84 15.45
CA ARG A 92 6.85 10.72 14.26
C ARG A 92 5.57 10.55 13.44
N TYR A 93 4.88 9.42 13.56
CA TYR A 93 3.63 9.17 12.85
C TYR A 93 2.53 10.10 13.38
N GLY A 94 1.74 10.67 12.46
CA GLY A 94 0.64 11.58 12.76
C GLY A 94 1.00 13.02 13.09
N ARG A 95 2.29 13.39 12.99
CA ARG A 95 2.71 14.80 13.03
C ARG A 95 2.50 15.53 11.71
N LEU A 96 2.35 14.78 10.60
CA LEU A 96 2.05 15.30 9.28
C LEU A 96 0.80 14.61 8.76
N ARG A 97 -0.09 15.39 8.15
CA ARG A 97 -1.33 14.90 7.55
C ARG A 97 -1.53 15.54 6.19
N LEU A 98 -1.93 14.74 5.22
CA LEU A 98 -2.44 15.20 3.94
C LEU A 98 -3.95 15.18 4.01
N GLU A 99 -4.58 16.32 3.75
CA GLU A 99 -6.02 16.49 3.84
C GLU A 99 -6.55 17.21 2.58
N SER A 100 -7.83 17.02 2.30
CA SER A 100 -8.53 17.75 1.23
C SER A 100 -9.21 18.96 1.86
N ASP A 101 -8.83 20.15 1.40
CA ASP A 101 -9.37 21.43 1.82
C ASP A 101 -10.32 22.00 0.76
N PRO A 102 -11.52 22.48 1.14
CA PRO A 102 -12.50 23.02 0.19
C PRO A 102 -12.02 24.23 -0.62
N ILE A 103 -11.05 25.00 -0.11
CA ILE A 103 -10.57 26.26 -0.70
C ILE A 103 -9.23 26.05 -1.40
N HIS A 104 -8.33 25.30 -0.76
CA HIS A 104 -6.94 25.15 -1.16
C HIS A 104 -6.64 23.82 -1.85
N GLY A 105 -7.61 22.91 -1.94
CA GLY A 105 -7.43 21.58 -2.51
C GLY A 105 -6.58 20.71 -1.58
N LEU A 106 -5.58 20.00 -2.11
CA LEU A 106 -4.73 19.15 -1.27
C LEU A 106 -3.79 20.01 -0.40
N ILE A 107 -3.79 19.77 0.91
CA ILE A 107 -2.93 20.47 1.87
C ILE A 107 -2.13 19.49 2.73
N LEU A 108 -0.93 19.92 3.14
CA LEU A 108 -0.11 19.27 4.16
C LEU A 108 -0.23 20.07 5.45
N ILE A 109 -0.77 19.43 6.50
CA ILE A 109 -0.95 19.99 7.84
C ILE A 109 0.07 19.34 8.79
N SER A 110 0.57 20.11 9.76
CA SER A 110 1.34 19.57 10.88
C SER A 110 0.83 20.06 12.22
N THR A 111 0.75 19.15 13.19
CA THR A 111 0.51 19.49 14.61
C THR A 111 1.76 20.02 15.32
N ASP A 112 2.90 20.04 14.64
CA ASP A 112 4.20 20.46 15.16
C ASP A 112 4.86 21.42 14.17
N PRO A 113 4.77 22.76 14.40
CA PRO A 113 5.35 23.75 13.50
C PRO A 113 6.85 23.56 13.25
N ALA A 114 7.60 22.99 14.20
CA ALA A 114 9.02 22.74 14.03
C ALA A 114 9.27 21.62 13.01
N VAL A 115 8.46 20.56 13.04
CA VAL A 115 8.48 19.48 12.04
C VAL A 115 8.16 20.04 10.66
N LEU A 116 7.13 20.89 10.54
CA LEU A 116 6.81 21.51 9.26
C LEU A 116 7.96 22.38 8.73
N GLN A 117 8.65 23.14 9.60
CA GLN A 117 9.84 23.90 9.20
C GLN A 117 10.97 23.02 8.69
N GLU A 118 11.23 21.88 9.35
CA GLU A 118 12.23 20.91 8.91
C GLU A 118 11.89 20.35 7.53
N VAL A 119 10.63 19.92 7.35
CA VAL A 119 10.09 19.37 6.11
C VAL A 119 10.24 20.33 4.94
N VAL A 120 9.88 21.60 5.14
CA VAL A 120 9.99 22.66 4.11
C VAL A 120 11.44 22.89 3.66
N ARG A 121 12.41 22.68 4.55
CA ARG A 121 13.85 22.81 4.21
C ARG A 121 14.42 21.57 3.51
N GLY A 122 13.68 20.46 3.50
CA GLY A 122 14.10 19.23 2.86
C GLY A 122 14.26 19.40 1.35
N LYS A 123 15.48 19.23 0.82
CA LYS A 123 15.80 19.45 -0.61
C LYS A 123 14.90 18.70 -1.59
N LYS A 124 14.43 17.51 -1.21
CA LYS A 124 13.53 16.68 -2.03
C LYS A 124 12.05 16.96 -1.80
N VAL A 125 11.70 17.61 -0.69
CA VAL A 125 10.32 17.92 -0.31
C VAL A 125 9.93 19.32 -0.76
N ALA A 126 10.79 20.32 -0.55
CA ALA A 126 10.53 21.72 -0.88
C ALA A 126 9.98 21.94 -2.32
N PRO A 127 10.50 21.27 -3.37
CA PRO A 127 9.97 21.45 -4.73
C PRO A 127 8.56 20.88 -4.96
N LEU A 128 8.07 20.04 -4.04
CA LEU A 128 6.77 19.37 -4.11
C LEU A 128 5.68 20.16 -3.38
N LEU A 129 6.07 21.17 -2.62
CA LEU A 129 5.19 22.02 -1.82
C LEU A 129 4.79 23.28 -2.61
N GLY A 130 3.56 23.73 -2.39
CA GLY A 130 3.00 24.96 -2.94
C GLY A 130 3.14 26.15 -1.99
N ALA A 131 2.21 27.09 -2.10
CA ALA A 131 2.17 28.27 -1.25
C ALA A 131 1.92 27.89 0.21
N ARG A 132 2.63 28.56 1.12
CA ARG A 132 2.36 28.44 2.55
C ARG A 132 1.08 29.21 2.88
N ILE A 133 0.14 28.53 3.54
CA ILE A 133 -1.15 29.09 3.94
C ILE A 133 -0.99 29.76 5.31
N ASP A 134 -0.45 29.02 6.28
CA ASP A 134 -0.20 29.51 7.64
C ASP A 134 1.01 28.79 8.29
N ASN A 135 1.12 28.84 9.62
CA ASN A 135 2.25 28.26 10.34
C ASN A 135 2.25 26.72 10.35
N GLU A 136 1.09 26.10 10.17
CA GLU A 136 0.83 24.67 10.29
C GLU A 136 0.41 24.04 8.95
N THR A 137 0.07 24.86 7.95
CA THR A 137 -0.55 24.40 6.70
C THR A 137 0.19 24.90 5.46
N ILE A 138 0.43 23.99 4.52
CA ILE A 138 1.05 24.27 3.22
C ILE A 138 0.25 23.61 2.10
N ALA A 139 -0.03 24.35 1.03
CA ALA A 139 -0.70 23.79 -0.14
C ALA A 139 0.20 22.75 -0.84
N VAL A 140 -0.41 21.71 -1.40
CA VAL A 140 0.29 20.66 -2.17
C VAL A 140 -0.48 20.43 -3.45
N HIS A 141 0.22 20.35 -4.58
CA HIS A 141 -0.46 20.00 -5.83
C HIS A 141 -0.89 18.52 -5.81
N PRO A 142 -2.13 18.15 -6.21
CA PRO A 142 -2.61 16.75 -6.15
C PRO A 142 -1.69 15.73 -6.83
N SER A 143 -1.10 16.08 -7.98
CA SER A 143 -0.16 15.19 -8.69
C SER A 143 1.15 14.92 -7.94
N GLN A 144 1.47 15.73 -6.91
CA GLN A 144 2.66 15.56 -6.09
C GLN A 144 2.39 14.71 -4.84
N ARG A 145 1.14 14.35 -4.52
CA ARG A 145 0.77 13.59 -3.30
C ARG A 145 1.66 12.36 -3.08
N GLY A 146 1.78 11.51 -4.09
CA GLY A 146 2.61 10.29 -4.02
C GLY A 146 4.10 10.59 -3.86
N HIS A 147 4.64 11.48 -4.69
CA HIS A 147 6.05 11.92 -4.61
C HIS A 147 6.38 12.55 -3.26
N LEU A 148 5.47 13.36 -2.72
CA LEU A 148 5.60 14.01 -1.42
C LEU A 148 5.62 12.95 -0.32
N LYS A 149 4.69 11.99 -0.31
CA LYS A 149 4.70 10.89 0.67
C LYS A 149 6.01 10.11 0.64
N GLN A 150 6.53 9.77 -0.54
CA GLN A 150 7.82 9.09 -0.66
C GLN A 150 8.98 9.95 -0.15
N ALA A 151 8.99 11.25 -0.47
CA ALA A 151 10.03 12.18 -0.03
C ALA A 151 10.01 12.39 1.49
N LEU A 152 8.82 12.53 2.08
CA LEU A 152 8.55 12.63 3.50
C LEU A 152 8.98 11.37 4.27
N LEU A 153 8.63 10.19 3.74
CA LEU A 153 9.05 8.91 4.30
C LEU A 153 10.58 8.77 4.33
N ARG A 154 11.27 9.16 3.24
CA ARG A 154 12.74 9.17 3.18
C ARG A 154 13.38 10.22 4.10
N LEU A 155 12.68 11.32 4.38
CA LEU A 155 13.11 12.35 5.32
C LEU A 155 12.91 11.91 6.79
N GLY A 156 12.11 10.87 7.03
CA GLY A 156 11.84 10.34 8.36
C GLY A 156 10.57 10.88 9.00
N TRP A 157 9.70 11.53 8.23
CA TRP A 157 8.45 12.13 8.68
C TRP A 157 7.27 11.60 7.85
N PRO A 158 6.71 10.42 8.15
CA PRO A 158 5.59 9.88 7.38
C PRO A 158 4.35 10.79 7.52
N ALA A 159 3.67 11.06 6.41
CA ALA A 159 2.37 11.74 6.44
C ALA A 159 1.22 10.72 6.46
N GLU A 160 0.29 10.90 7.39
CA GLU A 160 -1.03 10.30 7.29
C GLU A 160 -1.78 10.90 6.11
N ASP A 161 -2.65 10.13 5.49
CA ASP A 161 -3.29 10.54 4.24
C ASP A 161 -4.82 10.44 4.35
N PHE A 162 -5.43 11.56 4.73
CA PHE A 162 -6.87 11.75 4.88
C PHE A 162 -7.50 12.52 3.71
N ALA A 163 -6.73 12.86 2.68
CA ALA A 163 -7.24 13.57 1.51
C ALA A 163 -8.27 12.78 0.68
N GLY A 164 -8.63 11.57 1.13
CA GLY A 164 -9.61 10.70 0.50
C GLY A 164 -9.12 10.15 -0.84
N TYR A 165 -9.99 9.40 -1.49
CA TYR A 165 -9.88 9.11 -2.91
C TYR A 165 -10.87 10.01 -3.66
N VAL A 166 -10.59 10.30 -4.92
CA VAL A 166 -11.63 10.87 -5.78
C VAL A 166 -12.63 9.74 -6.01
N ASP A 167 -13.91 9.97 -5.70
CA ASP A 167 -14.95 9.01 -6.03
C ASP A 167 -14.96 8.81 -7.54
N GLY A 168 -14.59 7.61 -7.98
CA GLY A 168 -14.65 7.27 -9.39
C GLY A 168 -16.08 7.19 -9.88
N GLN A 169 -16.24 7.18 -11.19
CA GLN A 169 -17.54 7.02 -11.83
C GLN A 169 -18.17 5.69 -11.39
N ALA A 170 -19.40 5.74 -10.87
CA ALA A 170 -20.14 4.55 -10.46
C ALA A 170 -20.38 3.61 -11.66
N HIS A 171 -20.20 2.31 -11.43
CA HIS A 171 -20.44 1.26 -12.40
C HIS A 171 -20.84 -0.03 -11.67
N GLU A 172 -22.06 -0.52 -11.91
CA GLU A 172 -22.62 -1.63 -11.14
C GLU A 172 -21.94 -2.95 -11.52
N ILE A 173 -21.11 -3.46 -10.62
CA ILE A 173 -20.44 -4.75 -10.75
C ILE A 173 -20.87 -5.62 -9.57
N SER A 174 -21.29 -6.84 -9.84
CA SER A 174 -21.67 -7.84 -8.85
C SER A 174 -21.07 -9.20 -9.22
N LEU A 175 -20.57 -9.93 -8.22
CA LEU A 175 -20.12 -11.31 -8.41
C LEU A 175 -21.32 -12.24 -8.63
N LEU A 176 -21.18 -13.15 -9.59
CA LEU A 176 -22.13 -14.22 -9.85
C LEU A 176 -21.61 -15.51 -9.18
N GLU A 177 -22.20 -15.89 -8.05
CA GLU A 177 -21.87 -17.11 -7.30
C GLU A 177 -22.79 -18.30 -7.69
N ASP A 178 -23.14 -18.45 -8.98
CA ASP A 178 -23.94 -19.58 -9.43
C ASP A 178 -23.08 -20.83 -9.63
N GLY A 179 -23.35 -21.88 -8.85
CA GLY A 179 -22.60 -23.15 -8.89
C GLY A 179 -21.18 -23.10 -8.32
N TRP A 180 -20.75 -21.98 -7.75
CA TRP A 180 -19.48 -21.84 -7.04
C TRP A 180 -19.58 -20.75 -5.96
N ASN A 181 -18.69 -20.79 -4.97
CA ASN A 181 -18.60 -19.75 -3.95
C ASN A 181 -17.17 -19.32 -3.74
N MET A 182 -16.97 -18.06 -3.41
CA MET A 182 -15.66 -17.54 -3.04
C MET A 182 -15.18 -18.16 -1.72
N ARG A 183 -13.90 -18.52 -1.64
CA ARG A 183 -13.30 -19.13 -0.44
C ARG A 183 -13.22 -18.08 0.68
N GLU A 184 -13.27 -18.52 1.93
CA GLU A 184 -13.28 -17.62 3.08
C GLU A 184 -12.07 -16.66 3.10
N TYR A 185 -10.86 -17.16 2.85
CA TYR A 185 -9.67 -16.30 2.79
C TYR A 185 -9.71 -15.26 1.66
N GLN A 186 -10.44 -15.54 0.57
CA GLN A 186 -10.61 -14.60 -0.54
C GLN A 186 -11.61 -13.49 -0.16
N LYS A 187 -12.68 -13.84 0.57
CA LYS A 187 -13.64 -12.88 1.15
C LYS A 187 -12.94 -11.93 2.11
N LEU A 188 -12.21 -12.48 3.07
CA LEU A 188 -11.44 -11.68 4.05
C LEU A 188 -10.39 -10.79 3.37
N ALA A 189 -9.73 -11.28 2.31
CA ALA A 189 -8.76 -10.48 1.57
C ALA A 189 -9.42 -9.30 0.82
N ALA A 190 -10.56 -9.52 0.17
CA ALA A 190 -11.30 -8.48 -0.54
C ALA A 190 -11.90 -7.43 0.42
N GLU A 191 -12.52 -7.88 1.51
CA GLU A 191 -13.08 -7.00 2.55
C GLU A 191 -11.99 -6.19 3.24
N GLY A 192 -10.88 -6.83 3.62
CA GLY A 192 -9.74 -6.15 4.23
C GLY A 192 -9.12 -5.09 3.32
N PHE A 193 -9.02 -5.38 2.02
CA PHE A 193 -8.58 -4.40 1.03
C PHE A 193 -9.55 -3.21 0.94
N TRP A 194 -10.85 -3.46 0.82
CA TRP A 194 -11.85 -2.41 0.67
C TRP A 194 -11.90 -1.49 1.89
N HIS A 195 -11.92 -2.05 3.10
CA HIS A 195 -11.88 -1.27 4.33
C HIS A 195 -10.57 -0.48 4.52
N GLY A 196 -9.46 -0.98 3.97
CA GLY A 196 -8.17 -0.28 3.98
C GLY A 196 -8.06 0.86 2.96
N GLY A 197 -8.98 0.96 2.00
CA GLY A 197 -8.98 1.96 0.92
C GLY A 197 -7.93 1.71 -0.17
N SER A 198 -6.69 1.41 0.20
CA SER A 198 -5.64 0.93 -0.71
C SER A 198 -4.71 -0.04 0.01
N GLY A 199 -4.12 -0.98 -0.72
CA GLY A 199 -3.21 -1.96 -0.13
C GLY A 199 -2.68 -2.98 -1.13
N VAL A 200 -1.89 -3.92 -0.62
CA VAL A 200 -1.34 -5.03 -1.40
C VAL A 200 -1.87 -6.34 -0.84
N VAL A 201 -2.56 -7.10 -1.69
CA VAL A 201 -3.02 -8.45 -1.35
C VAL A 201 -2.03 -9.47 -1.90
N VAL A 202 -1.38 -10.23 -1.02
CA VAL A 202 -0.39 -11.25 -1.39
C VAL A 202 -1.03 -12.64 -1.31
N LEU A 203 -1.13 -13.32 -2.45
CA LEU A 203 -1.64 -14.68 -2.55
C LEU A 203 -0.69 -15.54 -3.41
N PRO A 204 -0.53 -16.85 -3.11
CA PRO A 204 0.26 -17.74 -3.95
C PRO A 204 -0.39 -17.97 -5.31
N CYS A 205 0.40 -18.42 -6.29
CA CYS A 205 -0.11 -18.76 -7.62
C CYS A 205 -1.25 -19.80 -7.51
N GLY A 206 -2.33 -19.61 -8.28
CA GLY A 206 -3.49 -20.51 -8.27
C GLY A 206 -4.45 -20.34 -7.08
N ALA A 207 -4.16 -19.45 -6.11
CA ALA A 207 -5.08 -19.15 -5.01
C ALA A 207 -6.27 -18.26 -5.40
N GLY A 208 -6.37 -17.85 -6.66
CA GLY A 208 -7.47 -17.04 -7.18
C GLY A 208 -7.31 -15.54 -6.95
N LYS A 209 -6.14 -14.97 -7.26
CA LYS A 209 -5.89 -13.51 -7.23
C LYS A 209 -6.95 -12.74 -8.03
N THR A 210 -7.26 -13.22 -9.23
CA THR A 210 -8.28 -12.63 -10.12
C THR A 210 -9.66 -12.60 -9.47
N ILE A 211 -10.03 -13.64 -8.73
CA ILE A 211 -11.32 -13.70 -8.01
C ILE A 211 -11.36 -12.63 -6.91
N VAL A 212 -10.27 -12.46 -6.15
CA VAL A 212 -10.18 -11.40 -5.14
C VAL A 212 -10.26 -10.01 -5.78
N GLY A 213 -9.64 -9.81 -6.94
CA GLY A 213 -9.78 -8.56 -7.69
C GLY A 213 -11.22 -8.30 -8.17
N ALA A 214 -11.90 -9.32 -8.70
CA ALA A 214 -13.31 -9.21 -9.08
C ALA A 214 -14.22 -8.93 -7.88
N ALA A 215 -13.92 -9.50 -6.71
CA ALA A 215 -14.62 -9.18 -5.46
C ALA A 215 -14.38 -7.72 -5.03
N ALA A 216 -13.14 -7.24 -5.12
CA ALA A 216 -12.83 -5.84 -4.84
C ALA A 216 -13.58 -4.89 -5.79
N MET A 217 -13.71 -5.25 -7.07
CA MET A 217 -14.54 -4.51 -8.04
C MET A 217 -16.02 -4.49 -7.64
N ALA A 218 -16.56 -5.62 -7.18
CA ALA A 218 -17.95 -5.72 -6.74
C ALA A 218 -18.22 -4.95 -5.43
N HIS A 219 -17.23 -4.78 -4.56
CA HIS A 219 -17.31 -3.88 -3.41
C HIS A 219 -17.24 -2.41 -3.82
N ALA A 220 -16.35 -2.07 -4.76
CA ALA A 220 -16.15 -0.71 -5.21
C ALA A 220 -17.31 -0.16 -6.05
N LYS A 221 -17.95 -1.00 -6.87
CA LYS A 221 -19.06 -0.61 -7.77
C LYS A 221 -18.75 0.65 -8.58
N ALA A 222 -17.53 0.69 -9.11
CA ALA A 222 -17.02 1.83 -9.85
C ALA A 222 -16.24 1.36 -11.08
N THR A 223 -16.02 2.29 -12.01
CA THR A 223 -15.12 2.09 -13.15
C THR A 223 -13.76 1.60 -12.66
N THR A 224 -13.23 0.57 -13.33
CA THR A 224 -12.02 -0.10 -12.88
C THR A 224 -10.97 -0.17 -13.99
N LEU A 225 -9.75 0.27 -13.67
CA LEU A 225 -8.58 0.06 -14.52
C LEU A 225 -7.76 -1.11 -13.98
N ILE A 226 -7.53 -2.12 -14.81
CA ILE A 226 -6.76 -3.31 -14.45
C ILE A 226 -5.46 -3.29 -15.26
N LEU A 227 -4.34 -3.23 -14.57
CA LEU A 227 -3.02 -3.18 -15.16
C LEU A 227 -2.36 -4.56 -15.10
N VAL A 228 -2.00 -5.09 -16.25
CA VAL A 228 -1.48 -6.45 -16.41
C VAL A 228 -0.15 -6.47 -17.16
N THR A 229 0.55 -7.59 -17.08
CA THR A 229 1.88 -7.75 -17.66
C THR A 229 1.88 -7.82 -19.18
N ASN A 230 0.88 -8.47 -19.78
CA ASN A 230 0.82 -8.70 -21.23
C ASN A 230 -0.62 -8.94 -21.70
N THR A 231 -0.81 -9.06 -23.01
CA THR A 231 -2.12 -9.26 -23.65
C THR A 231 -2.75 -10.63 -23.36
N VAL A 232 -1.96 -11.65 -23.01
CA VAL A 232 -2.50 -12.96 -22.60
C VAL A 232 -3.16 -12.84 -21.22
N ALA A 233 -2.48 -12.19 -20.27
CA ALA A 233 -3.05 -11.87 -18.96
C ALA A 233 -4.30 -10.99 -19.09
N ALA A 234 -4.29 -10.02 -20.02
CA ALA A 234 -5.47 -9.19 -20.28
C ALA A 234 -6.69 -10.01 -20.71
N ARG A 235 -6.50 -10.97 -21.61
CA ARG A 235 -7.57 -11.88 -22.06
C ARG A 235 -8.05 -12.80 -20.94
N GLN A 236 -7.13 -13.34 -20.13
CA GLN A 236 -7.48 -14.17 -18.97
C GLN A 236 -8.34 -13.40 -17.96
N TRP A 237 -7.97 -12.15 -17.67
CA TRP A 237 -8.78 -11.25 -16.84
C TRP A 237 -10.16 -11.01 -17.44
N ARG A 238 -10.23 -10.66 -18.73
CA ARG A 238 -11.52 -10.46 -19.44
C ARG A 238 -12.42 -11.69 -19.34
N ASP A 239 -11.88 -12.87 -19.67
CA ASP A 239 -12.66 -14.11 -19.68
C ASP A 239 -13.14 -14.50 -18.27
N GLU A 240 -12.33 -14.25 -17.24
CA GLU A 240 -12.74 -14.51 -15.85
C GLU A 240 -13.77 -13.49 -15.36
N LEU A 241 -13.65 -12.21 -15.70
CA LEU A 241 -14.64 -11.20 -15.35
C LEU A 241 -16.01 -11.52 -15.97
N LEU A 242 -16.04 -11.86 -17.26
CA LEU A 242 -17.29 -12.27 -17.95
C LEU A 242 -17.90 -13.53 -17.35
N ARG A 243 -17.08 -14.44 -16.82
CA ARG A 243 -17.55 -15.67 -16.18
C ARG A 243 -18.07 -15.45 -14.76
N ARG A 244 -17.48 -14.51 -14.02
CA ARG A 244 -17.65 -14.39 -12.56
C ARG A 244 -18.42 -13.16 -12.12
N THR A 245 -18.74 -12.25 -13.02
CA THR A 245 -19.47 -11.02 -12.72
C THR A 245 -20.67 -10.85 -13.65
N ASN A 246 -21.54 -9.90 -13.34
CA ASN A 246 -22.66 -9.49 -14.18
C ASN A 246 -22.26 -8.59 -15.38
N LEU A 247 -20.97 -8.40 -15.65
CA LEU A 247 -20.47 -7.58 -16.75
C LEU A 247 -20.71 -8.22 -18.12
N ASN A 248 -21.00 -7.38 -19.11
CA ASN A 248 -21.12 -7.76 -20.52
C ASN A 248 -19.82 -7.48 -21.30
N GLU A 249 -19.69 -8.07 -22.49
CA GLU A 249 -18.49 -7.92 -23.32
C GLU A 249 -18.22 -6.47 -23.73
N ASP A 250 -19.26 -5.65 -23.90
CA ASP A 250 -19.16 -4.24 -24.30
C ASP A 250 -18.80 -3.29 -23.15
N GLU A 251 -18.82 -3.79 -21.91
CA GLU A 251 -18.41 -3.04 -20.71
C GLU A 251 -16.91 -3.21 -20.42
N ILE A 252 -16.24 -4.17 -21.08
CA ILE A 252 -14.82 -4.50 -20.87
C ILE A 252 -13.98 -4.11 -22.10
N GLY A 253 -13.08 -3.15 -21.92
CA GLY A 253 -12.13 -2.67 -22.93
C GLY A 253 -10.74 -3.29 -22.78
N GLU A 254 -10.02 -3.43 -23.89
CA GLU A 254 -8.59 -3.76 -23.91
C GLU A 254 -7.76 -2.56 -24.39
N TYR A 255 -6.81 -2.13 -23.56
CA TYR A 255 -5.87 -1.07 -23.88
C TYR A 255 -4.44 -1.61 -23.95
N SER A 256 -4.06 -2.09 -25.13
CA SER A 256 -2.77 -2.67 -25.46
C SER A 256 -2.10 -1.95 -26.64
N GLY A 257 -0.91 -2.39 -27.04
CA GLY A 257 -0.29 -1.88 -28.27
C GLY A 257 -1.12 -2.18 -29.53
N ALA A 258 -1.96 -3.21 -29.49
CA ALA A 258 -2.77 -3.68 -30.62
C ALA A 258 -4.22 -3.15 -30.60
N LYS A 259 -4.79 -2.91 -29.42
CA LYS A 259 -6.17 -2.42 -29.23
C LYS A 259 -6.20 -1.22 -28.30
N LYS A 260 -7.05 -0.24 -28.57
CA LYS A 260 -7.16 0.98 -27.76
C LYS A 260 -8.63 1.26 -27.46
N GLU A 261 -9.22 0.35 -26.70
CA GLU A 261 -10.62 0.43 -26.32
C GLU A 261 -10.71 0.78 -24.85
N ILE A 262 -11.28 1.96 -24.54
CA ILE A 262 -11.55 2.39 -23.19
C ILE A 262 -13.04 2.20 -22.93
N ARG A 263 -13.36 1.52 -21.83
CA ARG A 263 -14.70 1.16 -21.35
C ARG A 263 -14.76 1.27 -19.82
N PRO A 264 -15.94 1.22 -19.18
CA PRO A 264 -16.07 1.31 -17.72
C PRO A 264 -15.17 0.35 -16.94
N VAL A 265 -14.91 -0.85 -17.48
CA VAL A 265 -13.81 -1.71 -17.04
C VAL A 265 -12.79 -1.79 -18.15
N THR A 266 -11.56 -1.33 -17.92
CA THR A 266 -10.50 -1.36 -18.94
C THR A 266 -9.31 -2.15 -18.43
N ILE A 267 -8.82 -3.08 -19.26
CA ILE A 267 -7.64 -3.88 -18.97
C ILE A 267 -6.49 -3.39 -19.85
N ALA A 268 -5.45 -2.85 -19.23
CA ALA A 268 -4.32 -2.26 -19.93
C ALA A 268 -3.02 -2.97 -19.62
N THR A 269 -2.11 -3.04 -20.59
CA THR A 269 -0.77 -3.61 -20.35
C THR A 269 0.21 -2.54 -19.84
N TYR A 270 1.07 -2.90 -18.89
CA TYR A 270 2.08 -1.97 -18.34
C TYR A 270 2.99 -1.34 -19.41
N GLN A 271 3.28 -2.05 -20.49
CA GLN A 271 4.10 -1.54 -21.60
C GLN A 271 3.50 -0.30 -22.27
N VAL A 272 2.17 -0.22 -22.34
CA VAL A 272 1.50 0.93 -22.94
C VAL A 272 1.66 2.16 -22.05
N MET A 273 1.70 2.00 -20.72
CA MET A 273 1.95 3.11 -19.80
C MET A 273 3.37 3.68 -19.90
N THR A 274 4.36 2.85 -20.23
CA THR A 274 5.77 3.26 -20.28
C THR A 274 6.21 3.83 -21.63
N THR A 275 5.37 3.69 -22.65
CA THR A 275 5.69 4.15 -24.00
C THR A 275 5.74 5.68 -24.03
N LYS A 276 6.94 6.24 -24.20
CA LYS A 276 7.15 7.69 -24.35
C LYS A 276 7.10 8.07 -25.83
N LYS A 277 6.29 9.07 -26.18
CA LYS A 277 6.28 9.70 -27.50
C LYS A 277 6.68 11.16 -27.32
N LYS A 278 7.79 11.57 -27.95
CA LYS A 278 8.37 12.94 -27.80
C LYS A 278 8.62 13.37 -26.34
N GLY A 279 9.06 12.45 -25.48
CA GLY A 279 9.42 12.74 -24.09
C GLY A 279 8.24 12.80 -23.11
N VAL A 280 7.00 12.70 -23.60
CA VAL A 280 5.77 12.62 -22.77
C VAL A 280 5.26 11.18 -22.79
N PHE A 281 4.71 10.69 -21.67
CA PHE A 281 4.04 9.40 -21.62
C PHE A 281 2.85 9.43 -22.58
N ALA A 282 2.87 8.57 -23.61
CA ALA A 282 2.03 8.70 -24.79
C ALA A 282 0.55 8.34 -24.55
N HIS A 283 0.21 7.88 -23.35
CA HIS A 283 -1.08 7.31 -22.99
C HIS A 283 -1.62 7.86 -21.65
N LEU A 284 -1.28 9.12 -21.33
CA LEU A 284 -1.88 9.87 -20.21
C LEU A 284 -3.42 9.93 -20.34
N ASP A 285 -3.93 9.96 -21.57
CA ASP A 285 -5.37 9.92 -21.88
C ASP A 285 -6.12 8.72 -21.25
N LEU A 286 -5.43 7.62 -20.92
CA LEU A 286 -6.07 6.49 -20.22
C LEU A 286 -6.37 6.84 -18.75
N PHE A 287 -5.49 7.60 -18.10
CA PHE A 287 -5.66 8.05 -16.72
C PHE A 287 -6.48 9.33 -16.63
N ASP A 288 -6.38 10.20 -17.63
CA ASP A 288 -7.11 11.47 -17.68
C ASP A 288 -8.50 11.34 -18.33
N GLY A 289 -8.75 10.26 -19.08
CA GLY A 289 -9.99 10.07 -19.86
C GLY A 289 -11.17 9.50 -19.10
N HIS A 290 -10.98 8.95 -17.90
CA HIS A 290 -12.04 8.42 -17.04
C HIS A 290 -11.67 8.56 -15.56
N ASP A 291 -12.66 8.90 -14.73
CA ASP A 291 -12.54 8.90 -13.28
C ASP A 291 -12.59 7.46 -12.76
N TRP A 292 -11.45 6.78 -12.73
CA TRP A 292 -11.34 5.41 -12.22
C TRP A 292 -11.57 5.35 -10.71
N GLY A 293 -12.56 4.56 -10.27
CA GLY A 293 -12.82 4.36 -8.84
C GLY A 293 -11.98 3.24 -8.22
N LEU A 294 -11.43 2.35 -9.05
CA LEU A 294 -10.52 1.30 -8.62
C LEU A 294 -9.42 1.09 -9.65
N ILE A 295 -8.17 0.93 -9.17
CA ILE A 295 -7.05 0.52 -10.00
C ILE A 295 -6.44 -0.76 -9.42
N ILE A 296 -6.41 -1.82 -10.23
CA ILE A 296 -5.84 -3.11 -9.85
C ILE A 296 -4.51 -3.30 -10.57
N TYR A 297 -3.44 -3.52 -9.81
CA TYR A 297 -2.12 -3.88 -10.32
C TYR A 297 -1.91 -5.38 -10.20
N ASP A 298 -1.97 -6.11 -11.31
CA ASP A 298 -1.69 -7.54 -11.31
C ASP A 298 -0.18 -7.80 -11.44
N GLU A 299 0.29 -8.82 -10.72
CA GLU A 299 1.70 -9.19 -10.60
C GLU A 299 2.67 -8.01 -10.41
N VAL A 300 2.35 -7.13 -9.46
CA VAL A 300 3.11 -5.90 -9.14
C VAL A 300 4.61 -6.12 -8.92
N HIS A 301 5.00 -7.31 -8.49
CA HIS A 301 6.41 -7.68 -8.28
C HIS A 301 7.23 -7.75 -9.58
N LEU A 302 6.57 -7.83 -10.74
CA LEU A 302 7.20 -7.79 -12.06
C LEU A 302 7.37 -6.37 -12.60
N LEU A 303 6.91 -5.35 -11.88
CA LEU A 303 7.07 -3.96 -12.28
C LEU A 303 8.51 -3.50 -12.09
N PRO A 304 9.16 -2.94 -13.13
CA PRO A 304 10.45 -2.32 -12.96
C PRO A 304 10.32 -1.01 -12.14
N ALA A 305 11.28 -0.81 -11.24
CA ALA A 305 11.36 0.32 -10.30
C ALA A 305 11.14 1.75 -10.87
N PRO A 306 11.43 2.08 -12.15
CA PRO A 306 11.19 3.43 -12.69
C PRO A 306 9.72 3.78 -12.96
N ILE A 307 8.78 2.83 -12.78
CA ILE A 307 7.34 3.02 -13.03
C ILE A 307 6.58 3.39 -11.73
N PHE A 308 7.20 3.23 -10.56
CA PHE A 308 6.66 3.58 -9.24
C PHE A 308 6.72 5.08 -8.91
#